data_AF-A0A658BNI0-F1
#
_entry.id   AF-A0A658BNI0-F1
#
_cell.length_a   1.000
_cell.length_b   1.000
_cell.length_c   1.000
_cell.angle_alpha   90.00
_cell.angle_beta   90.00
_cell.angle_gamma   90.00
#
_symmetry.space_group_name_H-M   'P 1'
#
loop_
_entity.id
_entity.type
_entity.pdbx_description
1 polymer ?
#
loop_
_entity_poly.entity_id
_entity_poly.type
_entity_poly.pdbx_seq_one_letter_code
_entity_poly.pdbx_strand_id
1 'polypeptide(L)' 'MSLFNLFDISGSAMTAQSQRLNVVASNLANADSATSSTGQPYRARQVVFSATPLGGNNGAA' A
#
# COMPACT_ATOMS: atom_id res chain seq x y z
N MET A 1 -4.69 -17.67 19.97
CA MET A 1 -4.53 -16.49 19.10
C MET A 1 -4.47 -15.26 19.99
N SER A 2 -3.28 -14.67 20.16
CA SER A 2 -3.06 -13.56 21.11
C SER A 2 -3.74 -12.27 20.64
N LEU A 3 -4.20 -11.43 21.59
CA LEU A 3 -4.74 -10.10 21.32
C LEU A 3 -3.74 -9.21 20.54
N PHE A 4 -2.44 -9.40 20.77
CA PHE A 4 -1.38 -8.70 20.04
C PHE A 4 -1.40 -9.02 18.54
N ASN A 5 -1.52 -10.30 18.17
CA ASN A 5 -1.60 -10.72 16.77
C ASN A 5 -2.81 -10.10 16.06
N LEU A 6 -3.94 -9.91 16.76
CA LEU A 6 -5.12 -9.26 16.20
C LEU A 6 -4.84 -7.78 15.84
N PHE A 7 -4.14 -7.06 16.71
CA PHE A 7 -3.76 -5.67 16.45
C PHE A 7 -2.75 -5.57 15.31
N ASP A 8 -1.78 -6.46 15.22
CA ASP A 8 -0.79 -6.48 14.13
C ASP A 8 -1.45 -6.74 12.77
N ILE A 9 -2.38 -7.71 12.70
CA ILE A 9 -3.13 -8.01 11.48
C ILE A 9 -4.01 -6.81 11.09
N SER A 10 -4.76 -6.24 12.06
CA SER A 10 -5.65 -5.11 11.79
C SER A 10 -4.87 -3.85 11.40
N GLY A 11 -3.73 -3.61 12.04
CA GLY A 11 -2.81 -2.51 11.72
C GLY A 11 -2.23 -2.64 10.32
N SER A 12 -1.68 -3.81 9.97
CA SER A 12 -1.14 -4.06 8.63
C SER A 12 -2.22 -3.93 7.54
N ALA A 13 -3.45 -4.39 7.81
CA ALA A 13 -4.58 -4.19 6.91
C ALA A 13 -4.93 -2.70 6.74
N MET A 14 -5.00 -1.92 7.82
CA MET A 14 -5.27 -0.48 7.74
C MET A 14 -4.18 0.28 6.96
N THR A 15 -2.91 -0.06 7.18
CA THR A 15 -1.79 0.51 6.41
C THR A 15 -1.91 0.19 4.92
N ALA A 16 -2.23 -1.07 4.56
CA ALA A 16 -2.44 -1.45 3.17
C ALA A 16 -3.61 -0.67 2.53
N GLN A 17 -4.72 -0.49 3.24
CA GLN A 17 -5.84 0.31 2.74
C GLN A 17 -5.48 1.80 2.59
N SER A 18 -4.74 2.37 3.54
CA SER A 18 -4.23 3.75 3.43
C SER A 18 -3.37 3.94 2.18
N GLN A 19 -2.47 2.99 1.88
CA GLN A 19 -1.67 3.02 0.64
C GLN A 19 -2.53 2.97 -0.62
N ARG A 20 -3.57 2.11 -0.63
CA ARG A 20 -4.51 2.05 -1.75
C ARG A 20 -5.25 3.38 -1.95
N LEU A 21 -5.72 3.99 -0.87
CA LEU A 21 -6.39 5.30 -0.92
C LEU A 21 -5.46 6.39 -1.45
N ASN A 22 -4.20 6.41 -1.02
CA ASN A 22 -3.21 7.36 -1.52
C ASN A 22 -2.96 7.21 -3.03
N VAL A 23 -2.91 5.97 -3.54
CA VAL A 23 -2.76 5.72 -4.96
C VAL A 23 -4.01 6.10 -5.75
N VAL A 24 -5.20 5.79 -5.24
CA VAL A 24 -6.46 6.23 -5.87
C VAL A 24 -6.55 7.76 -5.91
N ALA A 25 -6.23 8.44 -4.81
CA ALA A 25 -6.21 9.90 -4.74
C ALA A 25 -5.18 10.50 -5.70
N SER A 26 -3.98 9.90 -5.80
CA SER A 26 -2.96 10.33 -6.75
C SER A 26 -3.41 10.15 -8.21
N ASN A 27 -4.05 9.02 -8.52
CA ASN A 27 -4.58 8.75 -9.85
C ASN A 27 -5.69 9.75 -10.19
N LEU A 28 -6.59 10.04 -9.25
CA LEU A 28 -7.67 11.01 -9.45
C LEU A 28 -7.12 12.43 -9.65
N ALA A 29 -6.17 12.85 -8.82
CA ALA A 29 -5.57 14.19 -8.91
C ALA A 29 -4.82 14.42 -10.23
N ASN A 30 -4.36 13.35 -10.88
CA ASN A 30 -3.64 13.43 -12.16
C ASN A 30 -4.45 12.86 -13.33
N ALA A 31 -5.74 12.56 -13.15
CA ALA A 31 -6.58 11.93 -14.19
C ALA A 31 -6.67 12.79 -15.46
N ASP A 32 -6.71 14.10 -15.30
CA ASP A 32 -6.78 15.08 -16.38
C ASP A 32 -5.40 15.69 -16.73
N SER A 33 -4.32 15.22 -16.08
CA SER A 33 -2.98 15.74 -16.33
C SER A 33 -2.34 15.07 -17.55
N ALA A 34 -2.16 15.85 -18.62
CA ALA A 34 -1.44 15.41 -19.82
C ALA A 34 0.05 15.12 -19.57
N THR A 35 0.62 15.64 -18.46
CA THR A 35 2.03 15.46 -18.09
C THR A 35 2.17 15.14 -16.60
N SER A 36 3.06 14.21 -16.28
CA SER A 36 3.54 13.94 -14.93
C SER A 36 4.59 14.97 -14.53
N SER A 37 5.01 14.99 -13.26
CA SER A 37 6.07 15.89 -12.76
C SER A 37 7.42 15.73 -13.48
N THR A 38 7.59 14.67 -14.27
CA THR A 38 8.77 14.37 -15.10
C THR A 38 8.60 14.77 -16.58
N GLY A 39 7.47 15.39 -16.96
CA GLY A 39 7.18 15.83 -18.32
C GLY A 39 6.68 14.73 -19.29
N GLN A 40 6.51 13.50 -18.82
CA GLN A 40 5.94 12.37 -19.60
C GLN A 40 4.45 12.19 -19.30
N PRO A 41 3.65 11.58 -20.20
CA PRO A 41 2.22 11.34 -19.96
C PRO A 41 1.95 10.63 -18.63
N TYR A 42 0.94 11.08 -17.88
CA TYR A 42 0.59 10.42 -16.63
C TYR A 42 0.11 8.99 -16.88
N ARG A 43 0.64 8.03 -16.10
CA ARG A 43 0.18 6.63 -16.09
C ARG A 43 -0.38 6.31 -14.72
N ALA A 44 -1.61 5.80 -14.70
CA ALA A 44 -2.26 5.35 -13.48
C ALA A 44 -1.42 4.28 -12.77
N ARG A 45 -1.35 4.39 -11.45
CA ARG A 45 -0.57 3.49 -10.58
C ARG A 45 -1.51 2.49 -9.91
N GLN A 46 -0.99 1.29 -9.62
CA GLN A 46 -1.70 0.25 -8.89
C GLN A 46 -0.80 -0.32 -7.79
N VAL A 47 -1.39 -0.57 -6.61
CA VAL A 47 -0.73 -1.28 -5.51
C VAL A 47 -1.02 -2.77 -5.61
N VAL A 48 0.02 -3.59 -5.43
CA VAL A 48 -0.05 -5.05 -5.32
C VAL A 48 0.48 -5.43 -3.95
N PHE A 49 -0.33 -6.16 -3.17
CA PHE A 49 0.03 -6.59 -1.84
C PHE A 49 0.41 -8.07 -1.85
N SER A 50 1.36 -8.45 -0.99
CA SER A 50 1.72 -9.83 -0.72
C SER A 50 1.44 -10.17 0.73
N ALA A 51 1.05 -11.42 0.98
CA ALA A 51 0.83 -11.92 2.34
C ALA A 51 2.19 -12.19 3.01
N THR A 52 2.36 -11.68 4.23
CA THR A 52 3.48 -12.04 5.09
C THR A 52 3.04 -13.19 6.01
N PRO A 53 3.79 -14.31 6.07
CA PRO A 53 3.47 -15.41 6.99
C PRO A 53 3.48 -14.94 8.45
N LEU A 54 2.44 -15.29 9.22
CA LEU A 54 2.28 -14.88 10.62
C LEU A 54 3.20 -15.63 11.62
N GLY A 55 4.36 -16.11 11.15
CA GLY A 55 5.27 -16.98 11.90
C GLY A 55 6.68 -17.10 11.33
N GLY A 56 7.14 -16.14 10.53
CA GLY A 56 8.50 -16.09 9.99
C GLY A 56 9.42 -15.20 10.81
N ASN A 57 10.14 -15.80 11.77
CA ASN A 57 11.38 -15.34 12.40
C ASN A 57 11.40 -13.96 13.08
N ASN A 58 11.16 -13.96 14.39
CA ASN A 58 11.98 -13.14 15.29
C ASN A 58 13.41 -13.69 15.26
N GLY A 59 14.31 -13.10 14.46
CA GLY A 59 15.74 -13.42 14.52
C GLY A 59 16.46 -13.31 13.18
N ALA A 60 17.39 -12.37 13.14
CA ALA A 60 18.44 -12.25 12.16
C ALA A 60 19.32 -13.51 12.06
N ALA A 61 19.65 -13.91 10.83
CA ALA A 61 20.96 -14.38 10.34
C ALA A 61 20.77 -15.02 8.96
#